data_AF-A0A2W4JDS7-F1
#
_entry.id   AF-A0A2W4JDS7-F1
#
_cell.length_a   1.000
_cell.length_b   1.000
_cell.length_c   1.000
_cell.angle_alpha   90.00
_cell.angle_beta   90.00
_cell.angle_gamma   90.00
#
_symmetry.space_group_name_H-M   'P 1'
#
loop_
_entity.id
_entity.type
_entity.pdbx_description
1 polymer ?
#
loop_
_entity_poly.entity_id
_entity_poly.type
_entity_poly.pdbx_seq_one_letter_code
_entity_poly.pdbx_strand_id
1 'polypeptide(L)' 'MPAEVWAALVDLLLPAECAGCRRERVPLRLGTCADCQAELIALRPRVVRPMPAPPGLPVCVALGDYAGPLREAVLAYKE' A
#
# COMPACT_ATOMS: atom_id res chain seq x y z
N MET A 1 8.12 27.00 -5.89
CA MET A 1 6.95 27.87 -5.67
C MET A 1 5.76 27.59 -6.58
N PRO A 2 5.88 27.29 -7.89
CA PRO A 2 4.71 26.95 -8.72
C PRO A 2 4.22 25.50 -8.51
N ALA A 3 5.14 24.55 -8.35
CA ALA A 3 4.82 23.12 -8.28
C ALA A 3 3.97 22.72 -7.07
N GLU A 4 4.19 23.35 -5.91
CA GLU A 4 3.41 23.08 -4.70
C GLU A 4 1.97 23.57 -4.81
N VAL A 5 1.75 24.73 -5.45
CA VAL A 5 0.41 25.26 -5.72
C VAL A 5 -0.34 24.35 -6.70
N TRP A 6 0.33 23.87 -7.75
CA TRP A 6 -0.25 22.89 -8.66
C TRP A 6 -0.60 21.57 -7.98
N ALA A 7 0.27 21.05 -7.10
CA ALA A 7 -0.01 19.83 -6.34
C ALA A 7 -1.23 20.01 -5.42
N ALA A 8 -1.35 21.15 -4.74
CA ALA A 8 -2.49 21.43 -3.86
C ALA A 8 -3.81 21.59 -4.63
N LEU A 9 -3.79 22.21 -5.82
CA LEU A 9 -4.98 22.33 -6.67
C LEU A 9 -5.41 20.98 -7.27
N VAL A 10 -4.46 20.13 -7.65
CA VAL A 10 -4.74 18.77 -8.10
C VAL A 10 -5.35 17.93 -6.98
N ASP A 11 -4.82 18.01 -5.76
CA ASP A 11 -5.40 17.32 -4.59
C ASP A 11 -6.82 17.81 -4.27
N LEU A 12 -7.11 19.09 -4.46
CA LEU A 12 -8.45 19.64 -4.26
C LEU A 12 -9.46 19.17 -5.32
N LEU A 13 -9.03 19.06 -6.58
CA LEU A 13 -9.89 18.67 -7.71
C LEU A 13 -10.02 17.15 -7.86
N LEU A 14 -9.00 16.41 -7.44
CA LEU A 14 -8.90 14.95 -7.46
C LEU A 14 -8.48 14.50 -6.07
N PRO A 15 -9.38 14.53 -5.07
CA PRO A 15 -9.06 14.15 -3.70
C PRO A 15 -8.58 12.70 -3.69
N ALA A 16 -7.27 12.54 -3.58
CA ALA A 16 -6.63 11.25 -3.58
C ALA A 16 -6.50 10.79 -2.13
N GLU A 17 -7.03 9.61 -1.84
CA GLU A 17 -6.76 8.93 -0.59
C GLU A 17 -5.40 8.23 -0.67
N CYS A 18 -4.69 8.16 0.46
CA CYS A 18 -3.53 7.30 0.56
C CYS A 18 -3.92 5.85 0.23
N ALA A 19 -3.26 5.24 -0.75
CA ALA A 19 -3.53 3.87 -1.16
C ALA A 19 -3.33 2.85 -0.01
N GLY A 20 -2.52 3.17 1.01
CA GLY A 20 -2.29 2.30 2.16
C GLY A 20 -3.28 2.52 3.31
N CYS A 21 -3.40 3.73 3.85
CA CYS A 21 -4.22 3.97 5.04
C CYS A 21 -5.60 4.59 4.77
N ARG A 22 -5.94 4.84 3.49
CA ARG A 22 -7.21 5.45 3.06
C ARG A 22 -7.50 6.84 3.65
N ARG A 23 -6.49 7.50 4.24
CA ARG A 23 -6.64 8.88 4.72
C ARG A 23 -6.59 9.84 3.54
N GLU A 24 -7.53 10.78 3.54
CA GLU A 24 -7.55 11.96 2.67
C GLU A 24 -6.67 13.08 3.24
N ARG A 25 -6.37 14.09 2.42
CA ARG A 25 -5.71 15.35 2.83
C ARG A 25 -4.36 15.13 3.51
N VAL A 26 -3.64 14.08 3.11
CA VAL A 26 -2.26 13.82 3.52
C VAL A 26 -1.35 13.98 2.31
N PRO A 27 -0.12 14.54 2.46
CA PRO A 27 0.81 14.62 1.34
C PRO A 27 1.10 13.22 0.77
N LEU A 28 0.83 13.04 -0.51
CA LEU A 28 1.06 11.78 -1.22
C LEU A 28 2.31 11.85 -2.08
N ARG A 29 3.06 10.74 -2.10
CA ARG A 29 4.12 10.49 -3.06
C ARG A 29 3.88 9.10 -3.64
N LEU A 30 3.78 9.01 -4.97
CA LEU A 30 3.47 7.75 -5.67
C LEU A 30 2.19 7.07 -5.12
N GLY A 31 1.17 7.87 -4.77
CA GLY A 31 -0.12 7.36 -4.25
C GLY A 31 -0.13 6.93 -2.77
N THR A 32 0.97 7.09 -2.02
CA THR A 32 1.04 6.73 -0.60
C THR A 32 1.56 7.88 0.27
N CYS A 33 1.14 7.94 1.53
CA CYS A 33 1.75 8.84 2.51
C CYS A 33 3.10 8.30 2.99
N ALA A 34 3.92 9.15 3.62
CA ALA A 34 5.26 8.79 4.09
C ALA A 34 5.27 7.59 5.06
N ASP A 35 4.29 7.52 5.98
CA ASP A 35 4.20 6.44 6.97
C ASP A 35 3.92 5.08 6.30
N CYS A 36 2.91 5.03 5.42
CA CYS A 36 2.59 3.81 4.68
C CYS A 36 3.73 3.42 3.73
N GLN A 37 4.40 4.39 3.11
CA GLN A 37 5.57 4.11 2.28
C GLN A 37 6.68 3.45 3.11
N ALA A 38 6.98 3.97 4.30
CA ALA A 38 7.98 3.39 5.19
C ALA A 38 7.61 1.97 5.63
N GLU A 39 6.35 1.74 6.00
CA GLU A 39 5.84 0.43 6.39
C GLU A 39 5.95 -0.59 5.25
N LEU A 40 5.51 -0.22 4.05
CA LEU A 40 5.56 -1.10 2.87
C LEU A 40 7.00 -1.45 2.48
N ILE A 41 7.94 -0.49 2.54
CA ILE A 41 9.37 -0.72 2.25
C ILE A 41 10.03 -1.59 3.33
N ALA A 42 9.54 -1.54 4.57
CA ALA A 42 10.06 -2.34 5.67
C ALA A 42 9.65 -3.81 5.59
N LEU A 43 8.61 -4.15 4.82
CA LEU A 43 8.15 -5.54 4.65
C LEU A 43 9.25 -6.43 4.07
N ARG A 44 9.27 -7.69 4.51
CA ARG A 44 10.26 -8.69 4.08
C ARG A 44 9.54 -9.97 3.63
N PRO A 45 9.80 -10.45 2.41
CA PRO A 45 9.25 -11.72 1.94
C PRO A 45 9.61 -12.86 2.90
N ARG A 46 8.61 -13.68 3.24
CA ARG A 46 8.79 -14.87 4.06
C ARG A 46 8.04 -16.06 3.48
N VAL A 47 8.57 -17.27 3.69
CA VAL A 47 7.84 -18.49 3.36
C VAL A 47 6.63 -18.61 4.29
N VAL A 48 5.46 -18.86 3.72
CA VAL A 48 4.21 -19.07 4.46
C VAL A 48 3.63 -20.43 4.11
N ARG A 49 3.05 -21.11 5.11
CA ARG A 49 2.39 -22.40 4.93
C ARG A 49 1.15 -22.51 5.82
N PRO A 50 0.02 -23.00 5.29
CA PRO A 50 -1.13 -23.35 6.12
C PRO A 50 -0.84 -24.60 6.96
N MET A 51 -1.57 -24.77 8.06
CA MET A 51 -1.45 -25.93 8.94
C MET A 51 -2.83 -26.58 9.13
N PRO A 52 -3.02 -27.85 8.72
CA PRO A 52 -2.06 -28.69 7.98
C PRO A 52 -1.84 -28.21 6.53
N ALA A 53 -0.67 -28.50 5.96
CA ALA A 53 -0.36 -28.17 4.57
C ALA A 53 -0.93 -29.24 3.62
N PRO A 54 -1.64 -28.86 2.53
CA PRO A 54 -2.13 -29.84 1.56
C PRO A 54 -0.97 -30.51 0.80
N PRO A 55 -1.10 -31.80 0.42
CA PRO A 55 -0.10 -32.49 -0.38
C PRO A 55 0.19 -31.77 -1.70
N GLY A 56 1.46 -31.67 -2.06
CA GLY A 56 1.88 -31.02 -3.32
C GLY A 56 1.89 -29.48 -3.28
N LEU A 57 1.59 -28.83 -2.14
CA LEU A 57 1.67 -27.38 -2.05
C LEU A 57 3.11 -26.90 -2.31
N PRO A 58 3.34 -26.04 -3.32
CA PRO A 58 4.66 -25.48 -3.59
C PRO A 58 5.10 -24.54 -2.47
N VAL A 59 6.35 -24.07 -2.55
CA VAL A 59 6.83 -23.02 -1.65
C VAL A 59 6.05 -21.74 -1.93
N CYS A 60 5.22 -21.32 -0.97
CA CYS A 60 4.50 -20.06 -1.02
C CYS A 60 5.27 -18.98 -0.25
N VAL A 61 5.41 -17.79 -0.83
CA VAL A 61 6.06 -16.64 -0.21
C VAL A 61 5.05 -15.50 -0.11
N ALA A 62 4.96 -14.87 1.04
CA ALA A 62 4.16 -13.67 1.26
C ALA A 62 5.06 -12.51 1.70
N LEU A 63 4.77 -11.30 1.20
CA LEU A 63 5.46 -10.08 1.61
C LEU A 63 5.04 -9.62 3.02
N GLY A 64 3.80 -9.92 3.41
CA GLY A 64 3.20 -9.54 4.68
C GLY A 64 1.84 -10.21 4.85
N ASP A 65 1.17 -9.93 5.96
CA ASP A 65 -0.22 -10.34 6.14
C ASP A 65 -1.12 -9.54 5.20
N TYR A 66 -2.18 -10.16 4.67
CA TYR A 66 -3.15 -9.46 3.83
C TYR A 66 -4.09 -8.60 4.68
N ALA A 67 -3.53 -7.59 5.32
CA ALA A 67 -4.20 -6.65 6.22
C ALA A 67 -3.51 -5.28 6.16
N GLY A 68 -4.16 -4.28 6.76
CA GLY A 68 -3.61 -2.94 6.93
C GLY A 68 -3.15 -2.31 5.60
N PRO A 69 -2.10 -1.48 5.64
CA PRO A 69 -1.63 -0.75 4.46
C PRO A 69 -1.24 -1.62 3.26
N LEU A 70 -0.77 -2.86 3.49
CA LEU A 70 -0.45 -3.78 2.39
C LEU A 70 -1.71 -4.21 1.64
N ARG A 71 -2.79 -4.55 2.36
CA ARG A 71 -4.06 -4.95 1.74
C ARG A 71 -4.63 -3.81 0.91
N GLU A 72 -4.75 -2.62 1.49
CA GLU A 72 -5.35 -1.48 0.80
C GLU A 72 -4.55 -1.09 -0.43
N ALA A 73 -3.21 -1.10 -0.36
CA ALA A 73 -2.37 -0.77 -1.51
C ALA A 73 -2.58 -1.77 -2.67
N VAL A 74 -2.77 -3.06 -2.37
CA VAL A 74 -3.08 -4.07 -3.39
C VAL A 74 -4.46 -3.86 -4.00
N LEU A 75 -5.45 -3.44 -3.20
CA LEU A 75 -6.79 -3.13 -3.70
C LEU A 75 -6.78 -1.89 -4.59
N ALA A 76 -6.19 -0.80 -4.12
CA ALA A 76 -6.06 0.46 -4.87
C ALA A 76 -5.26 0.32 -6.18
N TYR A 77 -4.41 -0.70 -6.32
CA TYR A 77 -3.73 -0.99 -7.58
C TYR A 77 -4.60 -1.79 -8.56
N LYS A 78 -5.51 -2.61 -8.05
CA LYS A 78 -6.33 -3.53 -8.85
C LYS A 78 -7.64 -2.91 -9.34
N GLU A 79 -8.17 -1.96 -8.59
CA GLU A 79 -9.42 -1.24 -8.86
C GLU A 79 -9.14 0.09 -9.57
#